data_AF-A0A3N5J3J3-F1
#
_entry.id   AF-A0A3N5J3J3-F1
#
_cell.length_a   1.000
_cell.length_b   1.000
_cell.length_c   1.000
_cell.angle_alpha   90.00
_cell.angle_beta   90.00
_cell.angle_gamma   90.00
#
_symmetry.space_group_name_H-M   'P 1'
#
loop_
_entity.id
_entity.type
_entity.pdbx_description
1 polymer ?
#
loop_
_entity_poly.entity_id
_entity_poly.type
_entity_poly.pdbx_seq_one_letter_code
_entity_poly.pdbx_strand_id
1 'polypeptide(L)'
;MFKGLWIGLTLILALSYTYAAESSDRDEFGVGLVLGEPSGLNAQFFWSSKTSIDVTAAWSWNDWFTTAADFQVYNYLADAPREWKWYYGLGGYLTLPENEDGTLGVRVPLGIKYHFPHSYIDVWAEVDPALQLAPDTEAEFQGGLGLTFWLW
;
A
#
# COMPACT_ATOMS: atom_id res chain seq x y z
N MET A 1 8.75 -13.89 -23.58
CA MET A 1 8.66 -12.73 -22.66
C MET A 1 8.38 -13.16 -21.21
N PHE A 2 9.06 -14.20 -20.69
CA PHE A 2 8.76 -14.76 -19.35
C PHE A 2 10.00 -15.10 -18.50
N LYS A 3 11.22 -14.89 -19.00
CA LYS A 3 12.46 -15.25 -18.27
C LYS A 3 12.93 -14.17 -17.27
N GLY A 4 12.57 -12.91 -17.48
CA GLY A 4 12.90 -11.80 -16.57
C GLY A 4 12.09 -11.80 -15.27
N LEU A 5 10.85 -12.33 -15.32
CA LEU A 5 9.94 -12.37 -14.17
C LEU A 5 10.46 -13.30 -13.05
N TRP A 6 11.04 -14.44 -13.42
CA TRP A 6 11.63 -15.39 -12.46
C TRP A 6 12.88 -14.83 -11.78
N ILE A 7 13.72 -14.11 -12.52
CA ILE A 7 14.93 -13.48 -11.97
C ILE A 7 14.54 -12.38 -10.97
N GLY A 8 13.51 -11.58 -11.29
CA GLY A 8 12.95 -10.57 -10.37
C GLY A 8 12.38 -11.18 -9.09
N LEU A 9 11.55 -12.23 -9.21
CA LEU A 9 11.01 -12.96 -8.06
C LEU A 9 12.10 -13.59 -7.20
N THR A 10 13.16 -14.12 -7.82
CA THR A 10 14.28 -14.75 -7.10
C THR A 10 15.13 -13.71 -6.38
N LEU A 11 15.31 -12.52 -6.96
CA LEU A 11 15.99 -11.39 -6.32
C LEU A 11 15.18 -10.81 -5.15
N ILE A 12 13.85 -10.69 -5.29
CA ILE A 12 12.95 -10.24 -4.21
C ILE A 12 12.96 -11.24 -3.05
N LEU A 13 12.90 -12.54 -3.34
CA LEU A 13 13.01 -13.60 -2.34
C LEU A 13 14.41 -13.65 -1.69
N ALA A 14 15.49 -13.45 -2.45
CA ALA A 14 16.85 -13.44 -1.89
C ALA A 14 17.09 -12.22 -0.99
N LEU A 15 16.50 -11.06 -1.32
CA LEU A 15 16.55 -9.88 -0.48
C LEU A 15 15.76 -10.09 0.82
N SER A 16 14.57 -10.69 0.78
CA SER A 16 13.78 -10.96 2.00
C SER A 16 14.46 -11.94 2.97
N TYR A 17 15.21 -12.93 2.46
CA TYR A 17 15.99 -13.87 3.29
C TYR A 17 17.12 -13.19 4.09
N THR A 18 17.64 -12.05 3.62
CA THR A 18 18.78 -11.39 4.28
C THR A 18 18.33 -10.40 5.36
N TYR A 19 17.10 -9.85 5.26
CA TYR A 19 16.49 -8.97 6.27
C TYR A 19 15.94 -9.73 7.48
N ALA A 20 15.52 -10.99 7.31
CA ALA A 20 15.02 -11.83 8.42
C ALA A 20 16.08 -12.15 9.50
N ALA A 21 17.35 -11.76 9.28
CA ALA A 21 18.45 -12.03 10.19
C ALA A 21 18.71 -10.90 11.20
N GLU A 22 18.03 -9.75 11.09
CA GLU A 22 18.19 -8.63 12.01
C GLU A 22 16.92 -8.45 12.84
N SER A 23 17.02 -8.79 14.13
CA SER A 23 15.92 -8.89 15.08
C SER A 23 15.19 -7.57 15.33
N SER A 24 13.88 -7.58 15.12
CA SER A 24 12.90 -6.64 15.68
C SER A 24 11.67 -7.46 16.06
N ASP A 25 11.17 -7.29 17.30
CA ASP A 25 9.92 -7.90 17.84
C ASP A 25 8.66 -7.38 17.11
N ARG A 26 8.70 -7.18 15.79
CA ARG A 26 7.63 -6.51 15.04
C ARG A 26 7.45 -7.16 13.70
N ASP A 27 6.19 -7.37 13.36
CA ASP A 27 5.85 -7.73 12.01
C ASP A 27 6.19 -6.56 11.05
N GLU A 28 7.26 -6.71 10.29
CA GLU A 28 7.78 -5.69 9.38
C GLU A 28 7.15 -5.79 8.00
N PHE A 29 6.62 -6.97 7.65
CA PHE A 29 6.00 -7.22 6.35
C PHE A 29 4.57 -7.73 6.46
N GLY A 30 3.67 -7.09 5.71
CA GLY A 30 2.26 -7.44 5.66
C GLY A 30 1.73 -7.50 4.23
N VAL A 31 0.75 -8.36 4.00
CA VAL A 31 -0.02 -8.45 2.75
C VAL A 31 -1.49 -8.23 3.05
N GLY A 32 -2.19 -7.52 2.18
CA GLY A 32 -3.55 -7.09 2.48
C GLY A 32 -4.49 -7.12 1.30
N LEU A 33 -5.75 -6.86 1.63
CA LEU A 33 -6.88 -6.80 0.72
C LEU A 33 -7.40 -5.36 0.72
N VAL A 34 -7.57 -4.80 -0.48
CA VAL A 34 -8.35 -3.58 -0.69
C VAL A 34 -9.78 -3.99 -1.02
N LEU A 35 -10.72 -3.50 -0.23
CA LEU A 35 -12.13 -3.86 -0.29
C LEU A 35 -12.94 -2.79 -1.02
N GLY A 36 -13.88 -3.22 -1.85
CA GLY A 36 -14.83 -2.34 -2.52
C GLY A 36 -14.66 -2.34 -4.03
N GLU A 37 -14.90 -1.19 -4.65
CA GLU A 37 -14.73 -0.97 -6.08
C GLU A 37 -13.82 0.26 -6.22
N PRO A 38 -12.59 0.10 -6.73
CA PRO A 38 -11.94 -1.15 -7.13
C PRO A 38 -11.60 -2.08 -5.94
N SER A 39 -11.40 -3.38 -6.21
CA SER A 39 -10.89 -4.36 -5.22
C SER A 39 -9.44 -4.71 -5.55
N GLY A 40 -8.64 -5.10 -4.56
CA GLY A 40 -7.23 -5.32 -4.82
C GLY A 40 -6.45 -5.99 -3.70
N LEU A 41 -5.14 -5.98 -3.89
CA LEU A 41 -4.14 -6.45 -2.94
C LEU A 41 -3.17 -5.31 -2.63
N ASN A 42 -2.67 -5.28 -1.41
CA ASN A 42 -1.53 -4.44 -1.06
C ASN A 42 -0.43 -5.25 -0.36
N ALA A 43 0.80 -4.76 -0.45
CA ALA A 43 1.93 -5.26 0.30
C ALA A 43 2.58 -4.08 1.02
N GLN A 44 2.80 -4.23 2.32
CA GLN A 44 3.32 -3.19 3.17
C GLN A 44 4.61 -3.65 3.86
N PHE A 45 5.61 -2.79 3.82
CA PHE A 45 6.91 -3.02 4.44
C PHE A 45 7.28 -1.85 5.35
N PHE A 46 7.40 -2.09 6.65
CA PHE A 46 7.93 -1.13 7.61
C PHE A 46 9.45 -1.18 7.62
N TRP A 47 10.12 -0.08 7.25
CA TRP A 47 11.57 0.03 7.45
C TRP A 47 11.91 0.49 8.87
N SER A 48 10.98 1.17 9.55
CA SER A 48 11.13 1.63 10.93
C SER A 48 9.82 1.54 11.68
N SER A 49 9.86 1.78 13.00
CA SER A 49 8.67 1.88 13.85
C SER A 49 7.60 2.88 13.40
N LYS A 50 7.93 3.81 12.49
CA LYS A 50 7.05 4.91 12.06
C LYS A 50 6.96 5.08 10.55
N THR A 51 7.67 4.30 9.74
CA THR A 51 7.73 4.55 8.30
C THR A 51 7.61 3.25 7.52
N SER A 52 6.78 3.26 6.49
CA SER A 52 6.58 2.12 5.61
C SER A 52 6.56 2.52 4.15
N ILE A 53 6.76 1.52 3.31
CA ILE A 53 6.39 1.54 1.90
C ILE A 53 5.15 0.66 1.76
N ASP A 54 4.11 1.19 1.11
CA ASP A 54 2.93 0.43 0.70
C ASP A 54 2.89 0.34 -0.82
N VAL A 55 2.62 -0.85 -1.35
CA VAL A 55 2.42 -1.08 -2.78
C VAL A 55 1.05 -1.71 -2.96
N THR A 56 0.20 -1.04 -3.73
CA THR A 56 -1.17 -1.47 -4.01
C THR A 56 -1.33 -1.84 -5.48
N ALA A 57 -2.10 -2.89 -5.73
CA ALA A 57 -2.58 -3.28 -7.06
C ALA A 57 -4.07 -3.61 -6.95
N ALA A 58 -4.90 -2.83 -7.63
CA ALA A 58 -6.35 -2.93 -7.59
C ALA A 58 -6.95 -2.95 -8.99
N TRP A 59 -8.12 -3.57 -9.12
CA TRP A 59 -8.81 -3.77 -10.38
C TRP A 59 -10.30 -3.48 -10.18
N SER A 60 -10.84 -2.71 -11.11
CA SER A 60 -12.27 -2.51 -11.27
C SER A 60 -12.90 -3.73 -11.95
N TRP A 61 -14.15 -4.03 -11.63
CA TRP A 61 -14.93 -5.03 -12.38
C TRP A 61 -15.30 -4.55 -13.79
N ASN A 62 -15.13 -3.26 -14.06
CA ASN A 62 -15.52 -2.57 -15.29
C ASN A 62 -14.30 -1.87 -15.92
N ASP A 63 -13.22 -2.62 -16.19
CA ASP A 63 -12.27 -2.31 -17.27
C ASP A 63 -11.06 -1.41 -16.94
N TRP A 64 -10.64 -1.29 -15.67
CA TRP A 64 -9.36 -0.63 -15.37
C TRP A 64 -8.58 -1.28 -14.22
N PHE A 65 -7.26 -1.24 -14.36
CA PHE A 65 -6.29 -1.68 -13.36
C PHE A 65 -5.56 -0.46 -12.84
N THR A 66 -5.33 -0.36 -11.53
CA THR A 66 -4.45 0.66 -10.95
C THR A 66 -3.40 0.02 -10.07
N THR A 67 -2.22 0.63 -10.06
CA THR A 67 -1.18 0.31 -9.10
C THR A 67 -0.60 1.58 -8.54
N ALA A 68 -0.21 1.51 -7.27
CA ALA A 68 0.39 2.64 -6.59
C ALA A 68 1.48 2.19 -5.63
N ALA A 69 2.40 3.10 -5.34
CA ALA A 69 3.44 2.93 -4.34
C ALA A 69 3.56 4.20 -3.49
N ASP A 70 3.46 4.05 -2.18
CA ASP A 70 3.47 5.17 -1.24
C ASP A 70 4.52 4.99 -0.16
N PHE A 71 5.17 6.10 0.17
CA PHE A 71 5.90 6.23 1.41
C PHE A 71 4.96 6.80 2.48
N GLN A 72 4.78 6.08 3.57
CA GLN A 72 3.83 6.44 4.63
C GLN A 72 4.56 6.66 5.98
N VAL A 73 4.11 7.65 6.73
CA VAL A 73 4.60 8.02 8.06
C VAL A 73 3.48 7.85 9.08
N TYR A 74 3.70 6.95 10.05
CA TYR A 74 2.75 6.57 11.08
C TYR A 74 2.98 7.33 12.38
N ASN A 75 1.85 7.71 12.98
CA ASN A 75 1.76 8.37 14.26
C ASN A 75 0.72 7.69 15.14
N TYR A 76 0.89 7.82 16.46
CA TYR A 76 -0.12 7.37 17.41
C TYR A 76 -1.20 8.44 17.53
N LEU A 77 -2.47 8.03 17.58
CA LEU A 77 -3.54 8.93 18.03
C LEU A 77 -3.30 9.20 19.53
N ALA A 78 -3.24 10.47 19.94
CA ALA A 78 -2.80 10.89 21.26
C ALA A 78 -3.45 10.12 22.43
N ASP A 79 -4.69 10.46 22.79
CA ASP A 79 -5.41 9.85 23.92
C ASP A 79 -6.08 8.52 23.54
N ALA A 80 -5.82 7.99 22.34
CA ALA A 80 -6.41 6.73 21.92
C ALA A 80 -5.55 5.53 22.38
N PRO A 81 -6.16 4.34 22.47
CA PRO A 81 -5.42 3.10 22.60
C PRO A 81 -4.34 2.99 21.51
N ARG A 82 -3.16 2.45 21.83
CA ARG A 82 -1.98 2.37 20.92
C ARG A 82 -2.23 1.51 19.68
N GLU A 83 -3.33 0.77 19.70
CA GLU A 83 -3.96 0.02 18.62
C GLU A 83 -4.35 0.93 17.46
N TRP A 84 -4.75 2.18 17.75
CA TRP A 84 -5.08 3.18 16.75
C TRP A 84 -3.85 3.97 16.30
N LYS A 85 -3.60 3.95 15.00
CA LYS A 85 -2.60 4.76 14.33
C LYS A 85 -3.26 5.59 13.25
N TRP A 86 -2.72 6.76 13.00
CA TRP A 86 -3.00 7.52 11.78
C TRP A 86 -1.70 7.69 11.02
N TYR A 87 -1.80 7.89 9.72
CA TYR A 87 -0.63 8.08 8.89
C TYR A 87 -0.93 9.03 7.74
N TYR A 88 0.14 9.59 7.22
CA TYR A 88 0.13 10.39 6.00
C TYR A 88 1.33 10.00 5.15
N GLY A 89 1.28 10.29 3.86
CA GLY A 89 2.38 9.90 2.99
C GLY A 89 2.46 10.70 1.70
N LEU A 90 3.31 10.19 0.81
CA LEU A 90 3.44 10.65 -0.56
C LEU A 90 3.73 9.43 -1.44
N GLY A 91 3.05 9.36 -2.58
CA GLY A 91 3.26 8.29 -3.53
C GLY A 91 2.90 8.67 -4.96
N GLY A 92 2.95 7.67 -5.82
CA GLY A 92 2.56 7.77 -7.21
C GLY A 92 1.69 6.59 -7.61
N TYR A 93 0.86 6.80 -8.62
CA TYR A 93 -0.03 5.77 -9.16
C TYR A 93 0.02 5.74 -10.68
N LEU A 94 -0.27 4.56 -11.22
CA LEU A 94 -0.48 4.31 -12.65
C LEU A 94 -1.83 3.59 -12.80
N THR A 95 -2.74 4.17 -13.56
CA THR A 95 -4.00 3.55 -13.94
C THR A 95 -3.97 3.18 -15.41
N LEU A 96 -4.41 1.97 -15.73
CA LEU A 96 -4.45 1.36 -17.05
C LEU A 96 -5.89 0.94 -17.35
N PRO A 97 -6.67 1.80 -18.04
CA PRO A 97 -7.96 1.42 -18.60
C PRO A 97 -7.79 0.45 -19.79
N GLU A 98 -8.80 -0.37 -20.09
CA GLU A 98 -8.73 -1.33 -21.21
C GLU A 98 -8.78 -0.67 -22.60
N ASN A 99 -9.53 0.43 -22.73
CA ASN A 99 -9.86 1.05 -24.03
C ASN A 99 -9.46 2.53 -24.13
N GLU A 100 -8.67 3.04 -23.18
CA GLU A 100 -8.23 4.44 -23.12
C GLU A 100 -6.74 4.53 -22.79
N ASP A 101 -6.18 5.74 -22.89
CA ASP A 101 -4.80 5.98 -22.50
C ASP A 101 -4.62 5.85 -20.98
N GLY A 102 -3.49 5.28 -20.57
CA GLY A 102 -3.15 5.16 -19.15
C GLY A 102 -2.85 6.51 -18.50
N THR A 103 -3.16 6.62 -17.22
CA THR A 103 -2.94 7.84 -16.44
C THR A 103 -1.85 7.63 -15.40
N LEU A 104 -1.03 8.66 -15.19
CA LEU A 104 0.06 8.67 -14.22
C LEU A 104 -0.08 9.92 -13.35
N GLY A 105 0.05 9.75 -12.04
CA GLY A 105 -0.04 10.88 -11.13
C GLY A 105 0.70 10.66 -9.81
N VAL A 106 0.61 11.69 -8.98
CA VAL A 106 1.11 11.69 -7.59
C VAL A 106 -0.06 11.79 -6.62
N ARG A 107 0.10 11.26 -5.42
CA ARG A 107 -0.96 11.22 -4.41
C ARG A 107 -0.43 11.40 -2.99
N VAL A 108 -1.31 11.86 -2.11
CA VAL A 108 -1.04 12.07 -0.69
C VAL A 108 -1.96 11.16 0.11
N PRO A 109 -1.54 9.95 0.49
CA PRO A 109 -2.36 9.08 1.31
C PRO A 109 -2.53 9.63 2.71
N LEU A 110 -3.77 9.62 3.20
CA LEU A 110 -4.17 10.02 4.54
C LEU A 110 -5.07 8.93 5.11
N GLY A 111 -4.59 8.24 6.13
CA GLY A 111 -5.29 7.05 6.61
C GLY A 111 -5.28 6.87 8.12
N ILE A 112 -6.19 6.00 8.55
CA ILE A 112 -6.29 5.48 9.90
C ILE A 112 -6.17 3.97 9.86
N LYS A 113 -5.58 3.41 10.90
CA LYS A 113 -5.33 1.97 11.03
C LYS A 113 -5.62 1.54 12.45
N TYR A 114 -6.26 0.38 12.59
CA TYR A 114 -6.48 -0.28 13.86
C TYR A 114 -5.80 -1.64 13.85
N HIS A 115 -4.88 -1.84 14.80
CA HIS A 115 -4.22 -3.11 15.05
C HIS A 115 -4.96 -3.90 16.12
N PHE A 116 -5.41 -5.12 15.80
CA PHE A 116 -6.08 -5.98 16.76
C PHE A 116 -5.06 -6.55 17.76
N PRO A 117 -5.21 -6.32 19.09
CA PRO A 117 -4.29 -6.87 20.08
C PRO A 117 -4.20 -8.40 19.99
N HIS A 118 -2.97 -8.94 20.04
CA HIS A 118 -2.68 -10.37 19.94
C HIS A 118 -3.15 -11.01 18.62
N SER A 119 -3.22 -10.23 17.54
CA SER A 119 -3.59 -10.68 16.20
C SER A 119 -2.56 -10.19 15.17
N TYR A 120 -2.46 -10.93 14.08
CA TYR A 120 -1.66 -10.56 12.90
C TYR A 120 -2.49 -9.79 11.87
N ILE A 121 -3.58 -9.16 12.29
CA ILE A 121 -4.54 -8.49 11.39
C ILE A 121 -4.69 -7.04 11.80
N ASP A 122 -4.61 -6.16 10.80
CA ASP A 122 -5.00 -4.76 10.89
C ASP A 122 -6.18 -4.48 9.97
N VAL A 123 -7.02 -3.52 10.36
CA VAL A 123 -7.97 -2.86 9.46
C VAL A 123 -7.51 -1.43 9.20
N TRP A 124 -7.75 -0.92 8.00
CA TRP A 124 -7.40 0.46 7.65
C TRP A 124 -8.43 1.10 6.74
N ALA A 125 -8.45 2.44 6.76
CA ALA A 125 -9.24 3.29 5.90
C ALA A 125 -8.37 4.47 5.45
N GLU A 126 -8.40 4.78 4.16
CA GLU A 126 -7.50 5.74 3.53
C GLU A 126 -8.24 6.59 2.50
N VAL A 127 -7.85 7.86 2.42
CA VAL A 127 -8.21 8.76 1.33
C VAL A 127 -6.95 9.36 0.72
N ASP A 128 -6.96 9.55 -0.59
CA ASP A 128 -5.79 9.89 -1.38
C ASP A 128 -6.12 11.07 -2.31
N PRO A 129 -6.06 12.31 -1.81
CA PRO A 129 -5.97 13.46 -2.70
C PRO A 129 -4.82 13.28 -3.68
N ALA A 130 -5.13 13.38 -4.98
CA ALA A 130 -4.21 13.07 -6.05
C ALA A 130 -4.18 14.18 -7.11
N LEU A 131 -3.09 14.19 -7.86
CA LEU A 131 -2.90 15.04 -9.02
C LEU A 131 -2.43 14.15 -10.17
N GLN A 132 -3.30 13.96 -11.15
CA GLN A 132 -2.90 13.41 -12.44
C GLN A 132 -1.87 14.33 -13.06
N LEU A 133 -0.81 13.77 -13.61
CA LEU A 133 0.23 14.53 -14.31
C LEU A 133 0.16 14.31 -15.82
N ALA A 134 -0.20 13.09 -16.23
CA ALA A 134 -0.34 12.70 -17.62
C ALA A 134 -1.59 11.81 -17.81
N PRO A 135 -2.29 11.92 -18.95
CA PRO A 135 -1.98 12.79 -20.09
C PRO A 135 -2.26 14.28 -19.83
N ASP A 136 -3.22 14.58 -18.96
CA ASP A 136 -3.60 15.94 -18.58
C ASP A 136 -3.45 16.15 -17.07
N THR A 137 -3.20 17.39 -16.67
CA THR A 137 -3.09 17.74 -15.24
C THR A 137 -4.48 18.00 -14.66
N GLU A 138 -4.99 17.07 -13.87
CA GLU A 138 -6.27 17.21 -13.16
C GLU A 138 -6.18 16.78 -11.70
N ALA A 139 -6.99 17.41 -10.85
CA ALA A 139 -7.12 16.99 -9.47
C ALA A 139 -8.02 15.75 -9.38
N GLU A 140 -7.52 14.72 -8.70
CA GLU A 140 -8.18 13.45 -8.50
C GLU A 140 -8.40 13.17 -7.02
N PHE A 141 -9.27 12.20 -6.74
CA PHE A 141 -9.50 11.70 -5.41
C PHE A 141 -9.63 10.17 -5.46
N GLN A 142 -8.74 9.48 -4.74
CA GLN A 142 -8.75 8.03 -4.58
C GLN A 142 -8.92 7.69 -3.10
N GLY A 143 -9.03 6.41 -2.77
CA GLY A 143 -9.11 5.94 -1.40
C GLY A 143 -9.60 4.51 -1.30
N GLY A 144 -9.64 3.98 -0.10
CA GLY A 144 -10.04 2.59 0.11
C GLY A 144 -10.22 2.21 1.57
N LEU A 145 -10.78 1.02 1.74
CA LEU A 145 -10.85 0.30 3.01
C LEU A 145 -10.10 -1.01 2.83
N GLY A 146 -9.42 -1.50 3.86
CA GLY A 146 -8.70 -2.75 3.72
C GLY A 146 -8.34 -3.47 5.00
N LEU A 147 -7.77 -4.64 4.79
CA LEU A 147 -7.26 -5.54 5.81
C LEU A 147 -5.79 -5.84 5.51
N THR A 148 -4.94 -5.91 6.51
CA THR A 148 -3.53 -6.32 6.35
C THR A 148 -3.23 -7.48 7.27
N PHE A 149 -2.64 -8.54 6.71
CA PHE A 149 -2.16 -9.72 7.40
C PHE A 149 -0.64 -9.65 7.52
N TRP A 150 -0.16 -9.60 8.75
CA TRP A 150 1.24 -9.51 9.12
C TRP A 150 1.90 -10.91 9.15
N LEU A 151 3.08 -11.05 8.55
CA LEU A 151 3.67 -12.36 8.28
C LEU A 151 4.92 -12.69 9.12
N TRP A 152 5.74 -11.69 9.46
CA TRP A 152 6.92 -11.78 10.32
C TRP A 152 7.48 -10.39 10.60
#